data_AF-A0A957T2Z1-F1
#
_entry.id   AF-A0A957T2Z1-F1
#
_cell.length_a   1.000
_cell.length_b   1.000
_cell.length_c   1.000
_cell.angle_alpha   90.00
_cell.angle_beta   90.00
_cell.angle_gamma   90.00
#
_symmetry.space_group_name_H-M   'P 1'
#
loop_
_entity.id
_entity.type
_entity.pdbx_description
1 polymer ?
#
loop_
_entity_poly.entity_id
_entity_poly.type
_entity_poly.pdbx_seq_one_letter_code
_entity_poly.pdbx_strand_id
1 'polypeptide(L)'
;FEIIQSVPYLVSARWLFYRLLQEGFYSSKGDYKNKFCKATSAARHAFYKGWRPDTLIDETREPIERGGIYTNEARWLSAISTRLNCSLDRWFTQDYYVELWYEARAMTAQFEHYTKHITLRPLGGQPSIEYKWKAAKALENAGHTYGIPIVILYFGDLDVSGAHISSATERDVRKWCDVPFEFIPCGLTLEQVKRYHVPENLDKPGEFQWEALSDEGAREIISEGVKPYLRLDALNAVDQREQAVNTWVRHEMAGLAERWREVGA
;
A
#
# COMPACT_ATOMS: atom_id res chain seq x y z
N PHE A 1 18.65 21.93 -0.17
CA PHE A 1 19.18 20.58 -0.47
C PHE A 1 20.26 20.25 0.53
N GLU A 2 21.24 21.14 0.74
CA GLU A 2 22.27 21.05 1.78
C GLU A 2 21.72 20.75 3.19
N ILE A 3 20.64 21.41 3.64
CA ILE A 3 20.01 21.16 4.96
C ILE A 3 19.50 19.71 5.12
N ILE A 4 19.08 19.07 4.02
CA ILE A 4 18.61 17.68 4.06
C ILE A 4 19.81 16.73 4.11
N GLN A 5 20.88 17.05 3.38
CA GLN A 5 22.10 16.25 3.34
C GLN A 5 22.98 16.39 4.58
N SER A 6 22.72 17.37 5.45
CA SER A 6 23.47 17.58 6.69
C SER A 6 23.15 16.57 7.80
N VAL A 7 22.09 15.78 7.63
CA VAL A 7 21.69 14.74 8.58
C VAL A 7 21.78 13.35 7.94
N PRO A 8 22.13 12.30 8.71
CA PRO A 8 22.30 10.94 8.18
C PRO A 8 20.99 10.17 8.04
N TYR A 9 19.84 10.82 8.22
CA TYR A 9 18.51 10.20 8.19
C TYR A 9 17.55 11.00 7.30
N LEU A 10 16.49 10.33 6.83
CA LEU A 10 15.45 10.98 6.06
C LEU A 10 14.63 11.91 6.96
N VAL A 11 14.22 13.06 6.41
CA VAL A 11 13.50 14.09 7.14
C VAL A 11 12.12 14.32 6.54
N SER A 12 11.15 14.67 7.38
CA SER A 12 9.81 15.01 6.90
C SER A 12 9.75 16.42 6.33
N ALA A 13 8.73 16.67 5.51
CA ALA A 13 8.43 18.00 4.97
C ALA A 13 8.24 19.04 6.10
N ARG A 14 7.65 18.60 7.21
CA ARG A 14 7.43 19.44 8.40
C ARG A 14 8.75 19.81 9.07
N TRP A 15 9.67 18.85 9.22
CA TRP A 15 11.00 19.11 9.79
C TRP A 15 11.75 20.17 8.96
N LEU A 16 11.81 19.99 7.63
CA LEU A 16 12.52 20.92 6.75
C LEU A 16 11.89 22.32 6.77
N PHE A 17 10.55 22.39 6.77
CA PHE A 17 9.85 23.66 6.86
C PHE A 17 10.20 24.44 8.13
N TYR A 18 10.21 23.78 9.29
CA TYR A 18 10.53 24.46 10.54
C TYR A 18 11.99 24.93 10.62
N ARG A 19 12.92 24.18 10.03
CA ARG A 19 14.32 24.64 9.88
C ARG A 19 14.41 25.89 9.01
N LEU A 20 13.77 25.90 7.85
CA LEU A 20 13.74 27.07 6.96
C LEU A 20 13.00 28.27 7.57
N LEU A 21 11.97 28.03 8.38
CA LEU A 21 11.27 29.06 9.13
C LEU A 21 12.19 29.71 10.18
N GLN A 22 13.02 28.91 10.87
CA GLN A 22 14.01 29.42 11.84
C GLN A 22 15.13 30.21 11.15
N GLU A 23 15.54 29.81 9.94
CA GLU A 23 16.54 30.51 9.13
C GLU A 23 15.99 31.75 8.41
N GLY A 24 14.70 32.08 8.58
CA GLY A 24 14.09 33.30 8.04
C GLY A 24 13.64 33.23 6.58
N PHE A 25 13.68 32.05 5.95
CA PHE A 25 13.19 31.86 4.57
C PHE A 25 11.67 31.93 4.45
N TYR A 26 10.95 31.69 5.55
CA TYR A 26 9.50 31.84 5.66
C TYR A 26 9.16 32.78 6.80
N SER A 27 8.01 33.44 6.70
CA SER A 27 7.62 34.48 7.66
C SER A 27 6.60 33.97 8.67
N SER A 28 5.86 32.90 8.35
CA SER A 28 4.85 32.36 9.24
C SER A 28 4.62 30.87 9.04
N LYS A 29 4.01 30.22 10.04
CA LYS A 29 3.53 28.83 9.92
C LYS A 29 2.51 28.65 8.78
N GLY A 30 1.79 29.71 8.39
CA GLY A 30 0.83 29.69 7.28
C GLY A 30 1.48 29.47 5.91
N ASP A 31 2.77 29.77 5.77
CA ASP A 31 3.51 29.57 4.52
C ASP A 31 3.72 28.08 4.18
N TYR A 32 3.53 27.18 5.15
CA TYR A 32 3.72 25.73 4.98
C TYR A 32 2.90 25.18 3.80
N LYS A 33 1.56 25.30 3.88
CA LYS A 33 0.67 24.76 2.85
C LYS A 33 0.76 25.56 1.55
N ASN A 34 0.81 26.88 1.65
CA ASN A 34 0.57 27.76 0.51
C ASN A 34 1.80 28.03 -0.36
N LYS A 35 3.01 27.98 0.21
CA LYS A 35 4.26 28.26 -0.51
C LYS A 35 5.19 27.05 -0.50
N PHE A 36 5.53 26.57 0.70
CA PHE A 36 6.52 25.51 0.85
C PHE A 36 6.09 24.20 0.20
N CYS A 37 4.88 23.69 0.50
CA CYS A 37 4.37 22.46 -0.09
C CYS A 37 4.23 22.56 -1.61
N LYS A 38 3.80 23.71 -2.15
CA LYS A 38 3.69 23.91 -3.61
C LYS A 38 5.06 23.89 -4.29
N ALA A 39 6.03 24.63 -3.76
CA ALA A 39 7.37 24.72 -4.33
C ALA A 39 8.11 23.38 -4.26
N THR A 40 8.06 22.72 -3.11
CA THR A 40 8.71 21.40 -2.93
C THR A 40 8.02 20.31 -3.73
N SER A 41 6.70 20.35 -3.86
CA SER A 41 5.95 19.46 -4.76
C SER A 41 6.43 19.62 -6.21
N ALA A 42 6.44 20.85 -6.74
CA ALA A 42 6.89 21.13 -8.10
C ALA A 42 8.33 20.66 -8.34
N ALA A 43 9.24 20.91 -7.39
CA ALA A 43 10.62 20.45 -7.48
C ALA A 43 10.74 18.92 -7.52
N ARG A 44 9.99 18.20 -6.68
CA ARG A 44 9.97 16.73 -6.63
C ARG A 44 9.39 16.12 -7.91
N HIS A 45 8.32 16.70 -8.46
CA HIS A 45 7.71 16.24 -9.72
C HIS A 45 8.59 16.46 -10.95
N ALA A 46 9.46 17.47 -10.91
CA ALA A 46 10.33 17.87 -12.02
C ALA A 46 11.77 17.35 -11.90
N PHE A 47 12.08 16.55 -10.87
CA PHE A 47 13.44 16.13 -10.53
C PHE A 47 14.45 17.28 -10.39
N TYR A 48 13.97 18.46 -9.97
CA TYR A 48 14.75 19.70 -10.02
C TYR A 48 15.97 19.61 -9.09
N LYS A 49 17.17 19.83 -9.65
CA LYS A 49 18.45 19.76 -8.92
C LYS A 49 18.60 18.46 -8.10
N GLY A 50 18.13 17.34 -8.64
CA GLY A 50 18.24 16.03 -7.99
C GLY A 50 17.23 15.79 -6.86
N TRP A 51 16.29 16.70 -6.62
CA TRP A 51 15.13 16.39 -5.80
C TRP A 51 14.37 15.22 -6.40
N ARG A 52 13.95 14.28 -5.57
CA ARG A 52 13.19 13.11 -5.97
C ARG A 52 11.88 13.05 -5.21
N PRO A 53 10.87 12.34 -5.73
CA PRO A 53 9.64 12.07 -5.02
C PRO A 53 9.80 11.46 -3.62
N ASP A 54 10.93 10.88 -3.25
CA ASP A 54 11.24 10.31 -1.92
C ASP A 54 12.22 11.14 -1.08
N THR A 55 12.59 12.35 -1.52
CA THR A 55 13.52 13.24 -0.78
C THR A 55 13.00 13.68 0.60
N LEU A 56 11.69 13.61 0.84
CA LEU A 56 11.05 13.92 2.11
C LEU A 56 10.07 12.80 2.46
N ILE A 57 10.12 12.32 3.70
CA ILE A 57 9.28 11.21 4.20
C ILE A 57 8.00 11.70 4.87
N ASP A 58 6.92 10.94 4.72
CA ASP A 58 5.73 11.06 5.58
C ASP A 58 5.91 10.24 6.87
N GLU A 59 5.85 10.91 8.02
CA GLU A 59 5.93 10.26 9.33
C GLU A 59 4.56 9.67 9.70
N THR A 60 4.49 8.35 9.87
CA THR A 60 3.36 7.67 10.53
C THR A 60 3.60 7.57 12.04
N ARG A 61 2.52 7.57 12.83
CA ARG A 61 2.57 7.52 14.30
C ARG A 61 2.66 6.07 14.79
N GLU A 62 3.78 5.41 14.54
CA GLU A 62 4.05 4.08 15.10
C GLU A 62 5.03 4.17 16.27
N PRO A 63 4.83 3.40 17.35
CA PRO A 63 5.76 3.36 18.46
C PRO A 63 7.11 2.79 18.02
N ILE A 64 8.21 3.44 18.41
CA ILE A 64 9.57 2.90 18.22
C ILE A 64 9.89 2.02 19.43
N GLU A 65 9.64 0.72 19.31
CA GLU A 65 9.98 -0.25 20.34
C GLU A 65 11.51 -0.47 20.41
N ARG A 66 12.09 -0.26 21.59
CA ARG A 66 13.53 -0.44 21.85
C ARG A 66 13.71 -1.29 23.10
N GLY A 67 13.84 -2.61 22.94
CA GLY A 67 14.05 -3.57 24.02
C GLY A 67 14.09 -5.01 23.50
N GLY A 68 14.79 -5.89 24.21
CA GLY A 68 14.76 -7.33 23.94
C GLY A 68 13.42 -7.92 24.41
N ILE A 69 12.75 -8.68 23.54
CA ILE A 69 11.38 -9.17 23.79
C ILE A 69 11.38 -10.47 24.64
N TYR A 70 12.49 -11.20 24.71
CA TYR A 70 12.55 -12.54 25.27
C TYR A 70 13.37 -12.60 26.56
N THR A 71 12.87 -13.36 27.52
CA THR A 71 13.49 -13.53 28.84
C THR A 71 14.60 -14.59 28.88
N ASN A 72 14.64 -15.50 27.89
CA ASN A 72 15.71 -16.49 27.70
C ASN A 72 15.68 -17.07 26.28
N GLU A 73 16.71 -17.86 25.97
CA GLU A 73 16.98 -18.50 24.67
C GLU A 73 15.89 -19.50 24.27
N ALA A 74 15.35 -20.26 25.23
CA ALA A 74 14.29 -21.24 24.96
C ALA A 74 12.98 -20.56 24.53
N ARG A 75 12.62 -19.45 25.19
CA ARG A 75 11.46 -18.61 24.83
C ARG A 75 11.66 -17.94 23.47
N TRP A 76 12.87 -17.47 23.20
CA TRP A 76 13.24 -16.94 21.88
C TRP A 76 13.08 -18.00 20.78
N LEU A 77 13.61 -19.21 20.97
CA LEU A 77 13.56 -20.28 19.97
C LEU A 77 12.13 -20.78 19.73
N SER A 78 11.32 -20.93 20.78
CA SER A 78 9.89 -21.26 20.64
C SER A 78 9.08 -20.15 19.97
N ALA A 79 9.42 -18.88 20.22
CA ALA A 79 8.78 -17.77 19.53
C ALA A 79 9.21 -17.67 18.06
N ILE A 80 10.45 -18.02 17.72
CA ILE A 80 10.87 -18.15 16.32
C ILE A 80 10.08 -19.26 15.64
N SER A 81 9.98 -20.46 16.24
CA SER A 81 9.33 -21.60 15.58
C SER A 81 7.87 -21.34 15.25
N THR A 82 7.15 -20.60 16.10
CA THR A 82 5.76 -20.18 15.87
C THR A 82 5.63 -19.06 14.83
N ARG A 83 6.67 -18.23 14.66
CA ARG A 83 6.73 -17.15 13.68
C ARG A 83 7.30 -17.57 12.32
N LEU A 84 7.90 -18.75 12.22
CA LEU A 84 8.38 -19.27 10.95
C LEU A 84 7.18 -19.49 10.02
N ASN A 85 7.20 -18.73 8.93
CA ASN A 85 6.23 -18.78 7.87
C ASN A 85 6.95 -18.68 6.53
N CYS A 86 6.97 -19.79 5.80
CA CYS A 86 7.27 -19.83 4.39
C CYS A 86 6.13 -19.13 3.65
N SER A 87 6.44 -17.97 3.07
CA SER A 87 5.60 -17.27 2.12
C SER A 87 6.21 -17.48 0.75
N LEU A 88 5.57 -18.28 -0.07
CA LEU A 88 5.89 -18.49 -1.47
C LEU A 88 5.29 -17.37 -2.32
N ASP A 89 6.03 -17.02 -3.35
CA ASP A 89 5.56 -16.09 -4.35
C ASP A 89 4.44 -16.75 -5.18
N ARG A 90 3.30 -16.06 -5.26
CA ARG A 90 2.09 -16.53 -5.95
C ARG A 90 2.03 -16.06 -7.40
N TRP A 91 2.71 -14.96 -7.71
CA TRP A 91 2.53 -14.25 -8.98
C TRP A 91 3.19 -14.96 -10.16
N PHE A 92 4.22 -15.78 -9.94
CA PHE A 92 4.82 -16.62 -10.99
C PHE A 92 3.86 -17.63 -11.64
N THR A 93 2.71 -17.90 -11.02
CA THR A 93 1.70 -18.83 -11.53
C THR A 93 0.47 -18.14 -12.10
N GLN A 94 0.43 -16.80 -12.02
CA GLN A 94 -0.68 -15.98 -12.49
C GLN A 94 -0.42 -15.48 -13.91
N ASP A 95 -1.50 -15.20 -14.62
CA ASP A 95 -1.43 -14.60 -15.96
C ASP A 95 -1.26 -13.06 -15.88
N TYR A 96 -1.61 -12.47 -14.74
CA TYR A 96 -1.53 -11.04 -14.45
C TYR A 96 -0.94 -10.79 -13.05
N TYR A 97 -0.18 -9.71 -12.90
CA TYR A 97 0.16 -9.15 -11.59
C TYR A 97 -0.90 -8.10 -11.23
N VAL A 98 -1.63 -8.34 -10.14
CA VAL A 98 -2.80 -7.52 -9.78
C VAL A 98 -2.52 -6.72 -8.53
N GLU A 99 -2.87 -5.43 -8.53
CA GLU A 99 -2.99 -4.62 -7.32
C GLU A 99 -4.37 -3.98 -7.22
N LEU A 100 -4.88 -3.82 -5.99
CA LEU A 100 -6.14 -3.14 -5.72
C LEU A 100 -5.88 -1.80 -5.06
N TRP A 101 -6.34 -0.74 -5.72
CA TRP A 101 -6.15 0.63 -5.26
C TRP A 101 -7.51 1.20 -4.90
N TYR A 102 -7.63 1.86 -3.76
CA TYR A 102 -8.92 2.37 -3.33
C TYR A 102 -8.84 3.66 -2.52
N GLU A 103 -9.87 4.49 -2.65
CA GLU A 103 -9.87 5.85 -2.08
C GLU A 103 -10.05 5.86 -0.55
N ALA A 104 -11.07 5.16 -0.06
CA ALA A 104 -11.45 5.16 1.35
C ALA A 104 -10.55 4.26 2.20
N ARG A 105 -9.66 4.85 3.00
CA ARG A 105 -8.82 4.07 3.94
C ARG A 105 -9.64 3.30 4.98
N ALA A 106 -10.82 3.80 5.34
CA ALA A 106 -11.73 3.15 6.29
C ALA A 106 -12.15 1.74 5.83
N MET A 107 -12.13 1.47 4.52
CA MET A 107 -12.56 0.20 3.93
C MET A 107 -11.46 -0.85 3.85
N THR A 108 -10.27 -0.57 4.37
CA THR A 108 -9.11 -1.49 4.30
C THR A 108 -9.46 -2.89 4.81
N ALA A 109 -10.19 -3.00 5.93
CA ALA A 109 -10.58 -4.28 6.49
C ALA A 109 -11.52 -5.09 5.56
N GLN A 110 -12.35 -4.41 4.77
CA GLN A 110 -13.24 -5.04 3.79
C GLN A 110 -12.44 -5.64 2.62
N PHE A 111 -11.50 -4.87 2.07
CA PHE A 111 -10.61 -5.37 1.02
C PHE A 111 -9.72 -6.51 1.54
N GLU A 112 -9.13 -6.38 2.73
CA GLU A 112 -8.35 -7.45 3.37
C GLU A 112 -9.17 -8.75 3.53
N HIS A 113 -10.47 -8.64 3.85
CA HIS A 113 -11.34 -9.79 4.00
C HIS A 113 -11.61 -10.50 2.66
N TYR A 114 -11.91 -9.73 1.60
CA TYR A 114 -12.34 -10.29 0.32
C TYR A 114 -11.21 -10.62 -0.66
N THR A 115 -10.03 -10.02 -0.52
CA THR A 115 -8.95 -10.16 -1.50
C THR A 115 -7.64 -10.58 -0.84
N LYS A 116 -7.58 -11.87 -0.48
CA LYS A 116 -6.36 -12.47 0.07
C LYS A 116 -5.23 -12.44 -0.95
N HIS A 117 -4.02 -12.25 -0.45
CA HIS A 117 -2.76 -12.29 -1.21
C HIS A 117 -2.54 -11.19 -2.24
N ILE A 118 -3.53 -10.33 -2.50
CA ILE A 118 -3.40 -9.22 -3.44
C ILE A 118 -2.86 -7.99 -2.72
N THR A 119 -1.95 -7.25 -3.36
CA THR A 119 -1.43 -6.00 -2.82
C THR A 119 -2.53 -4.95 -2.77
N LEU A 120 -2.75 -4.39 -1.58
CA LEU A 120 -3.73 -3.34 -1.32
C LEU A 120 -3.05 -1.96 -1.20
N ARG A 121 -3.60 -0.97 -1.90
CA ARG A 121 -3.13 0.42 -1.85
C ARG A 121 -4.26 1.38 -1.44
N PRO A 122 -4.47 1.59 -0.13
CA PRO A 122 -5.36 2.65 0.35
C PRO A 122 -4.75 4.02 0.04
N LEU A 123 -5.45 4.84 -0.74
CA LEU A 123 -5.03 6.21 -1.07
C LEU A 123 -5.35 7.19 0.06
N GLY A 124 -6.50 7.01 0.75
CA GLY A 124 -6.93 7.88 1.85
C GLY A 124 -7.23 9.31 1.41
N GLY A 125 -7.90 9.48 0.25
CA GLY A 125 -8.02 10.75 -0.45
C GLY A 125 -6.84 10.99 -1.40
N GLN A 126 -6.36 12.23 -1.52
CA GLN A 126 -5.24 12.58 -2.39
C GLN A 126 -3.91 12.02 -1.83
N PRO A 127 -3.28 11.01 -2.46
CA PRO A 127 -2.07 10.39 -1.93
C PRO A 127 -0.86 11.32 -2.07
N SER A 128 0.10 11.18 -1.15
CA SER A 128 1.34 11.96 -1.19
C SER A 128 2.22 11.57 -2.39
N ILE A 129 3.13 12.49 -2.74
CA ILE A 129 4.08 12.30 -3.85
C ILE A 129 4.97 11.08 -3.59
N GLU A 130 5.43 10.91 -2.35
CA GLU A 130 6.25 9.76 -1.95
C GLU A 130 5.47 8.44 -2.10
N TYR A 131 4.21 8.40 -1.66
CA TYR A 131 3.38 7.21 -1.75
C TYR A 131 3.20 6.75 -3.21
N LYS A 132 2.86 7.68 -4.09
CA LYS A 132 2.72 7.41 -5.54
C LYS A 132 4.03 6.96 -6.19
N TRP A 133 5.16 7.54 -5.79
CA TRP A 133 6.47 7.10 -6.27
C TRP A 133 6.83 5.69 -5.83
N LYS A 134 6.63 5.37 -4.55
CA LYS A 134 6.84 4.01 -4.04
C LYS A 134 5.95 3.01 -4.76
N ALA A 135 4.70 3.38 -5.06
CA ALA A 135 3.82 2.57 -5.87
C ALA A 135 4.40 2.34 -7.27
N ALA A 136 4.82 3.40 -7.98
CA ALA A 136 5.47 3.26 -9.28
C ALA A 136 6.68 2.32 -9.24
N LYS A 137 7.64 2.54 -8.32
CA LYS A 137 8.84 1.68 -8.21
C LYS A 137 8.51 0.23 -7.85
N ALA A 138 7.47 -0.01 -7.06
CA ALA A 138 7.01 -1.35 -6.75
C ALA A 138 6.43 -2.06 -7.98
N LEU A 139 5.69 -1.35 -8.83
CA LEU A 139 5.19 -1.88 -10.10
C LEU A 139 6.34 -2.21 -11.06
N GLU A 140 7.36 -1.35 -11.17
CA GLU A 140 8.57 -1.65 -11.96
C GLU A 140 9.26 -2.91 -11.48
N ASN A 141 9.45 -3.04 -10.16
CA ASN A 141 10.04 -4.24 -9.59
C ASN A 141 9.20 -5.48 -9.91
N ALA A 142 7.88 -5.41 -9.77
CA ALA A 142 6.98 -6.52 -10.13
C ALA A 142 7.07 -6.86 -11.63
N GLY A 143 7.02 -5.86 -12.51
CA GLY A 143 7.12 -6.03 -13.96
C GLY A 143 8.43 -6.68 -14.38
N HIS A 144 9.56 -6.22 -13.82
CA HIS A 144 10.88 -6.81 -14.07
C HIS A 144 11.04 -8.21 -13.46
N THR A 145 10.38 -8.50 -12.34
CA THR A 145 10.49 -9.79 -11.65
C THR A 145 9.65 -10.87 -12.34
N TYR A 146 8.41 -10.56 -12.67
CA TYR A 146 7.45 -11.56 -13.16
C TYR A 146 7.33 -11.61 -14.67
N GLY A 147 7.56 -10.48 -15.36
CA GLY A 147 7.42 -10.40 -16.82
C GLY A 147 6.00 -10.63 -17.34
N ILE A 148 4.99 -10.56 -16.46
CA ILE A 148 3.57 -10.68 -16.80
C ILE A 148 2.89 -9.30 -16.80
N PRO A 149 1.79 -9.11 -17.55
CA PRO A 149 1.07 -7.84 -17.57
C PRO A 149 0.59 -7.41 -16.18
N ILE A 150 0.71 -6.10 -15.91
CA ILE A 150 0.29 -5.50 -14.64
C ILE A 150 -1.10 -4.88 -14.80
N VAL A 151 -2.01 -5.23 -13.89
CA VAL A 151 -3.37 -4.70 -13.84
C VAL A 151 -3.63 -4.07 -12.48
N ILE A 152 -4.01 -2.79 -12.50
CA ILE A 152 -4.42 -2.05 -11.31
C ILE A 152 -5.94 -1.90 -11.34
N LEU A 153 -6.61 -2.48 -10.35
CA LEU A 153 -8.05 -2.38 -10.17
C LEU A 153 -8.34 -1.26 -9.18
N TYR A 154 -8.99 -0.20 -9.65
CA TYR A 154 -9.27 0.99 -8.85
C TYR A 154 -10.72 1.03 -8.37
N PHE A 155 -10.91 1.23 -7.06
CA PHE A 155 -12.22 1.34 -6.42
C PHE A 155 -12.33 2.68 -5.69
N GLY A 156 -13.23 3.56 -6.12
CA GLY A 156 -13.41 4.89 -5.56
C GLY A 156 -14.88 5.27 -5.43
N ASP A 157 -15.11 6.48 -4.95
CA ASP A 157 -16.45 7.05 -4.85
C ASP A 157 -16.96 7.47 -6.24
N LEU A 158 -18.29 7.50 -6.40
CA LEU A 158 -18.91 8.12 -7.55
C LEU A 158 -19.15 9.59 -7.25
N ASP A 159 -18.09 10.39 -7.33
CA ASP A 159 -18.14 11.84 -7.25
C ASP A 159 -17.13 12.52 -8.19
N VAL A 160 -17.21 13.84 -8.32
CA VAL A 160 -16.28 14.62 -9.16
C VAL A 160 -14.85 14.59 -8.60
N SER A 161 -14.68 14.39 -7.29
CA SER A 161 -13.39 14.43 -6.59
C SER A 161 -12.57 13.14 -6.78
N GLY A 162 -13.18 11.96 -6.61
CA GLY A 162 -12.59 10.64 -6.81
C GLY A 162 -12.14 10.43 -8.25
N ALA A 163 -12.88 10.97 -9.22
CA ALA A 163 -12.43 11.03 -10.62
C ALA A 163 -11.12 11.86 -10.79
N HIS A 164 -10.96 12.94 -10.01
CA HIS A 164 -9.73 13.73 -10.01
C HIS A 164 -8.58 13.04 -9.26
N ILE A 165 -8.84 12.40 -8.13
CA ILE A 165 -7.82 11.69 -7.34
C ILE A 165 -7.26 10.50 -8.12
N SER A 166 -8.14 9.68 -8.72
CA SER A 166 -7.75 8.56 -9.57
C SER A 166 -6.91 9.00 -10.76
N SER A 167 -7.41 9.94 -11.57
CA SER A 167 -6.70 10.42 -12.78
C SER A 167 -5.37 11.11 -12.46
N ALA A 168 -5.30 11.89 -11.37
CA ALA A 168 -4.04 12.51 -10.94
C ALA A 168 -3.02 11.47 -10.46
N THR A 169 -3.49 10.45 -9.75
CA THR A 169 -2.64 9.36 -9.25
C THR A 169 -2.12 8.51 -10.40
N GLU A 170 -3.00 8.09 -11.31
CA GLU A 170 -2.64 7.33 -12.50
C GLU A 170 -1.60 8.09 -13.34
N ARG A 171 -1.85 9.36 -13.66
CA ARG A 171 -0.94 10.18 -14.47
C ARG A 171 0.45 10.26 -13.87
N ASP A 172 0.55 10.51 -12.57
CA ASP A 172 1.84 10.66 -11.90
C ASP A 172 2.59 9.32 -11.81
N VAL A 173 1.90 8.23 -11.50
CA VAL A 173 2.47 6.88 -11.46
C VAL A 173 2.93 6.47 -12.86
N ARG A 174 2.11 6.68 -13.89
CA ARG A 174 2.44 6.40 -15.30
C ARG A 174 3.63 7.23 -15.79
N LYS A 175 3.82 8.45 -15.27
CA LYS A 175 5.00 9.28 -15.55
C LYS A 175 6.28 8.71 -14.93
N TRP A 176 6.17 8.02 -13.80
CA TRP A 176 7.32 7.58 -13.00
C TRP A 176 7.65 6.10 -13.11
N CYS A 177 6.72 5.30 -13.63
CA CYS A 177 6.82 3.87 -13.86
C CYS A 177 7.32 3.61 -15.28
N ASP A 178 8.41 2.86 -15.42
CA ASP A 178 8.99 2.50 -16.72
C ASP A 178 8.37 1.24 -17.37
N VAL A 179 7.58 0.48 -16.61
CA VAL A 179 6.82 -0.67 -17.12
C VAL A 179 5.36 -0.30 -17.45
N PRO A 180 4.76 -0.91 -18.49
CA PRO A 180 3.36 -0.69 -18.83
C PRO A 180 2.44 -1.34 -17.79
N PHE A 181 1.31 -0.68 -17.53
CA PHE A 181 0.23 -1.23 -16.71
C PHE A 181 -1.14 -0.72 -17.19
N GLU A 182 -2.16 -1.53 -16.95
CA GLU A 182 -3.56 -1.17 -17.12
C GLU A 182 -4.12 -0.61 -15.82
N PHE A 183 -4.95 0.43 -15.92
CA PHE A 183 -5.60 1.07 -14.78
C PHE A 183 -7.12 1.04 -15.03
N ILE A 184 -7.84 0.22 -14.27
CA ILE A 184 -9.22 -0.15 -14.56
C ILE A 184 -10.12 0.31 -13.39
N PRO A 185 -10.97 1.32 -13.61
CA PRO A 185 -12.01 1.69 -12.63
C PRO A 185 -13.03 0.55 -12.49
N CYS A 186 -13.20 0.04 -11.27
CA CYS A 186 -14.07 -1.08 -10.94
C CYS A 186 -15.29 -0.68 -10.10
N GLY A 187 -15.33 0.56 -9.60
CA GLY A 187 -16.49 1.14 -8.93
C GLY A 187 -16.16 2.48 -8.28
N LEU A 188 -17.16 3.23 -7.81
CA LEU A 188 -18.60 3.04 -8.01
C LEU A 188 -19.07 3.58 -9.37
N THR A 189 -20.02 2.89 -10.00
CA THR A 189 -20.72 3.35 -11.22
C THR A 189 -22.21 3.57 -10.96
N LEU A 190 -22.88 4.36 -11.80
CA LEU A 190 -24.34 4.58 -11.68
C LEU A 190 -25.15 3.27 -11.76
N GLU A 191 -24.67 2.28 -12.49
CA GLU A 191 -25.32 0.96 -12.58
C GLU A 191 -25.18 0.18 -11.27
N GLN A 192 -23.99 0.17 -10.66
CA GLN A 192 -23.76 -0.43 -9.35
C GLN A 192 -24.56 0.26 -8.25
N VAL A 193 -24.61 1.60 -8.27
CA VAL A 193 -25.42 2.40 -7.35
C VAL A 193 -26.90 1.98 -7.40
N LYS A 194 -27.45 1.84 -8.61
CA LYS A 194 -28.83 1.38 -8.80
C LYS A 194 -29.03 -0.07 -8.37
N ARG A 195 -28.10 -0.97 -8.73
CA ARG A 195 -28.16 -2.41 -8.42
C ARG A 195 -28.16 -2.66 -6.91
N TYR A 196 -27.31 -1.95 -6.17
CA TYR A 196 -27.14 -2.13 -4.73
C TYR A 196 -27.88 -1.11 -3.87
N HIS A 197 -28.70 -0.26 -4.48
CA HIS A 197 -29.49 0.77 -3.79
C HIS A 197 -28.64 1.64 -2.85
N VAL A 198 -27.46 2.05 -3.34
CA VAL A 198 -26.54 2.88 -2.55
C VAL A 198 -27.20 4.23 -2.30
N PRO A 199 -27.34 4.67 -1.04
CA PRO A 199 -27.97 5.95 -0.76
C PRO A 199 -27.08 7.10 -1.24
N GLU A 200 -27.72 8.18 -1.68
CA GLU A 200 -27.02 9.43 -2.01
C GLU A 200 -26.36 10.03 -0.78
N ASN A 201 -25.26 10.75 -1.01
CA ASN A 201 -24.63 11.54 0.03
C ASN A 201 -25.58 12.65 0.51
N LEU A 202 -25.84 12.69 1.83
CA LEU A 202 -26.74 13.67 2.46
C LEU A 202 -26.33 15.12 2.19
N ASP A 203 -25.02 15.37 2.13
CA ASP A 203 -24.47 16.72 1.97
C ASP A 203 -24.35 17.14 0.49
N LYS A 204 -24.40 16.17 -0.43
CA LYS A 204 -24.15 16.37 -1.85
C LYS A 204 -25.01 15.45 -2.72
N PRO A 205 -26.21 15.92 -3.11
CA PRO A 205 -27.10 15.16 -3.97
C PRO A 205 -26.43 14.75 -5.29
N GLY A 206 -26.62 13.50 -5.70
CA GLY A 206 -26.02 12.91 -6.89
C GLY A 206 -24.59 12.38 -6.76
N GLU A 207 -23.97 12.47 -5.57
CA GLU A 207 -22.70 11.82 -5.25
C GLU A 207 -22.94 10.57 -4.38
N PHE A 208 -22.16 9.50 -4.59
CA PHE A 208 -22.30 8.23 -3.87
C PHE A 208 -20.96 7.75 -3.34
N GLN A 209 -20.97 7.31 -2.09
CA GLN A 209 -19.76 6.89 -1.38
C GLN A 209 -19.67 5.37 -1.29
N TRP A 210 -18.47 4.83 -1.43
CA TRP A 210 -18.23 3.40 -1.26
C TRP A 210 -18.63 2.93 0.14
N GLU A 211 -18.40 3.73 1.18
CA GLU A 211 -18.75 3.40 2.56
C GLU A 211 -20.26 3.20 2.79
N ALA A 212 -21.09 3.68 1.86
CA ALA A 212 -22.54 3.50 1.91
C ALA A 212 -23.01 2.17 1.28
N LEU A 213 -22.12 1.40 0.65
CA LEU A 213 -22.43 0.06 0.16
C LEU A 213 -22.74 -0.90 1.31
N SER A 214 -23.68 -1.82 1.07
CA SER A 214 -23.79 -3.01 1.89
C SER A 214 -22.55 -3.89 1.71
N ASP A 215 -22.24 -4.69 2.73
CA ASP A 215 -21.14 -5.65 2.68
C ASP A 215 -21.28 -6.63 1.50
N GLU A 216 -22.50 -7.07 1.20
CA GLU A 216 -22.79 -7.91 0.03
C GLU A 216 -22.50 -7.19 -1.29
N GLY A 217 -22.91 -5.92 -1.42
CA GLY A 217 -22.66 -5.13 -2.62
C GLY A 217 -21.17 -4.90 -2.84
N ALA A 218 -20.42 -4.58 -1.79
CA ALA A 218 -18.97 -4.44 -1.87
C ALA A 218 -18.29 -5.77 -2.25
N ARG A 219 -18.68 -6.88 -1.63
CA ARG A 219 -18.18 -8.22 -1.98
C ARG A 219 -18.37 -8.53 -3.46
N GLU A 220 -19.57 -8.28 -3.99
CA GLU A 220 -19.87 -8.56 -5.40
C GLU A 220 -19.05 -7.68 -6.34
N ILE A 221 -18.99 -6.37 -6.09
CA ILE A 221 -18.22 -5.44 -6.94
C ILE A 221 -16.73 -5.80 -6.93
N ILE A 222 -16.16 -6.07 -5.75
CA ILE A 222 -14.75 -6.47 -5.62
C ILE A 222 -14.51 -7.79 -6.37
N SER A 223 -15.38 -8.78 -6.17
CA SER A 223 -15.23 -10.10 -6.80
C SER A 223 -15.36 -10.03 -8.32
N GLU A 224 -16.33 -9.27 -8.83
CA GLU A 224 -16.56 -9.05 -10.26
C GLU A 224 -15.34 -8.36 -10.91
N GLY A 225 -14.73 -7.39 -10.23
CA GLY A 225 -13.52 -6.71 -10.72
C GLY A 225 -12.27 -7.59 -10.73
N VAL A 226 -12.09 -8.43 -9.70
CA VAL A 226 -10.88 -9.26 -9.53
C VAL A 226 -10.91 -10.53 -10.38
N LYS A 227 -12.07 -11.17 -10.49
CA LYS A 227 -12.24 -12.49 -11.13
C LYS A 227 -11.61 -12.63 -12.52
N PRO A 228 -11.65 -11.64 -13.43
CA PRO A 228 -11.04 -11.75 -14.75
C PRO A 228 -9.51 -11.85 -14.75
N TYR A 229 -8.86 -11.36 -13.69
CA TYR A 229 -7.40 -11.19 -13.64
C TYR A 229 -6.72 -12.13 -12.65
N LEU A 230 -7.48 -12.97 -11.95
CA LEU A 230 -6.95 -13.80 -10.87
C LEU A 230 -7.31 -15.28 -11.06
N ARG A 231 -6.27 -16.10 -11.14
CA ARG A 231 -6.39 -17.56 -11.20
C ARG A 231 -6.43 -18.16 -9.80
N LEU A 232 -7.65 -18.32 -9.29
CA LEU A 232 -7.92 -18.88 -7.97
C LEU A 232 -7.40 -20.32 -7.80
N ASP A 233 -7.42 -21.12 -8.87
CA ASP A 233 -6.85 -22.47 -8.89
C ASP A 233 -5.34 -22.46 -8.60
N ALA A 234 -4.61 -21.57 -9.27
CA ALA A 234 -3.17 -21.41 -9.09
C ALA A 234 -2.82 -20.86 -7.70
N LEU A 235 -3.60 -19.90 -7.19
CA LEU A 235 -3.44 -19.40 -5.81
C LEU A 235 -3.63 -20.51 -4.78
N ASN A 236 -4.70 -21.30 -4.90
CA ASN A 236 -5.01 -22.38 -3.98
C ASN A 236 -3.91 -23.46 -3.97
N ALA A 237 -3.30 -23.75 -5.13
CA ALA A 237 -2.18 -24.68 -5.21
C ALA A 237 -0.94 -24.18 -4.45
N VAL A 238 -0.64 -22.88 -4.52
CA VAL A 238 0.46 -22.28 -3.75
C VAL A 238 0.14 -22.30 -2.25
N ASP A 239 -1.09 -21.99 -1.84
CA ASP A 239 -1.51 -22.04 -0.43
C ASP A 239 -1.38 -23.45 0.15
N GLN A 240 -1.78 -24.48 -0.59
CA GLN A 240 -1.61 -25.88 -0.17
C GLN A 240 -0.13 -26.24 -0.01
N ARG A 241 0.72 -25.80 -0.94
CA ARG A 241 2.17 -26.03 -0.87
C ARG A 241 2.80 -25.32 0.32
N GLU A 242 2.45 -24.05 0.57
CA GLU A 242 2.90 -23.31 1.74
C GLU A 242 2.49 -23.98 3.04
N GLN A 243 1.22 -24.41 3.14
CA GLN A 243 0.72 -25.09 4.32
C GLN A 243 1.49 -26.38 4.61
N ALA A 244 1.79 -27.17 3.58
CA ALA A 244 2.61 -28.37 3.71
C ALA A 244 4.04 -28.04 4.20
N VAL A 245 4.71 -27.06 3.58
CA VAL A 245 6.07 -26.65 3.97
C VAL A 245 6.10 -26.09 5.39
N ASN A 246 5.16 -25.22 5.75
CA ASN A 246 5.06 -24.64 7.08
C ASN A 246 4.81 -25.69 8.16
N THR A 247 3.98 -26.70 7.87
CA THR A 247 3.73 -27.82 8.78
C THR A 247 5.01 -28.62 9.00
N TRP A 248 5.73 -28.93 7.93
CA TRP A 248 7.01 -29.63 7.99
C TRP A 248 8.09 -28.83 8.76
N VAL A 249 8.30 -27.55 8.44
CA VAL A 249 9.30 -26.69 9.12
C VAL A 249 9.00 -26.58 10.61
N ARG A 250 7.73 -26.39 11.00
CA ARG A 250 7.34 -26.31 12.41
C ARG A 250 7.65 -27.60 13.16
N HIS A 251 7.43 -28.76 12.53
CA HIS A 251 7.78 -30.06 13.10
C HIS A 251 9.29 -30.17 13.35
N GLU A 252 10.13 -29.85 12.35
CA GLU A 252 11.59 -29.91 12.48
C GLU A 252 12.11 -28.95 13.56
N MET A 253 11.54 -27.76 13.65
CA MET A 253 11.93 -26.76 14.64
C MET A 253 11.53 -27.13 16.07
N ALA A 254 10.41 -27.85 16.24
CA ALA A 254 10.03 -28.40 17.54
C ALA A 254 11.07 -29.42 18.01
N GLY A 255 11.50 -30.33 17.13
CA GLY A 255 12.56 -31.29 17.43
C GLY A 255 13.91 -30.62 17.73
N LEU A 256 14.25 -29.54 17.02
CA LEU A 256 15.46 -28.76 17.32
C LEU A 256 15.40 -28.09 18.70
N ALA A 257 14.26 -27.52 19.08
CA ALA A 257 14.08 -26.87 20.37
C ALA A 257 14.11 -27.86 21.56
N GLU A 258 13.78 -29.13 21.32
CA GLU A 258 13.93 -30.20 22.30
C GLU A 258 15.41 -30.55 22.50
N ARG A 259 16.15 -30.79 21.42
CA ARG A 259 17.60 -31.03 21.47
C ARG A 259 18.40 -29.88 22.10
N TRP A 260 18.01 -28.64 21.84
CA TRP A 260 18.70 -27.48 22.43
C TRP A 260 18.56 -27.43 23.96
N ARG A 261 17.40 -27.83 24.50
CA ARG A 261 17.18 -27.90 25.95
C ARG A 261 18.10 -28.93 26.62
N GLU A 262 18.46 -30.00 25.91
CA GLU A 262 19.38 -31.02 26.40
C GLU A 262 20.85 -30.55 26.40
N VAL A 263 21.21 -29.60 25.52
CA VAL A 263 22.58 -29.06 25.42
C VAL A 263 22.84 -27.91 26.40
N GLY A 264 21.78 -27.20 26.82
CA GLY A 264 21.85 -26.08 27.77
C GLY A 264 21.69 -26.45 29.25
N ALA A 265 21.55 -27.75 29.56
CA ALA A 265 21.52 -28.31 30.91
C ALA A 265 22.91 -28.83 31.31
#